data_AF-A0A6I2FVS0-F1
#
_entry.id   AF-A0A6I2FVS0-F1
#
_cell.length_a   1.000
_cell.length_b   1.000
_cell.length_c   1.000
_cell.angle_alpha   90.00
_cell.angle_beta   90.00
_cell.angle_gamma   90.00
#
_symmetry.space_group_name_H-M   'P 1'
#
loop_
_entity.id
_entity.type
_entity.pdbx_description
1 polymer ?
#
loop_
_entity_poly.entity_id
_entity_poly.type
_entity_poly.pdbx_seq_one_letter_code
_entity_poly.pdbx_strand_id
1 'polypeptide(L)'
;MPQRPPLFWTVSMGMVTVLVAACCLWVLWEYASRGDQLSALLLGGWALVITGGIWVAVAVAGVNAYGAWRISVVAPLLFVLSVALLYTGAPQRVGWLLSRSALDRAAATCTDVDGLRRVGLYRIDHVRTIDQGCTFSLAESGFGIDGFAYIPSGEPPRLPPNASAGDRYRHVEGAWYSYASFLDLAA
;
A
#
# COMPACT_ATOMS: atom_id res chain seq x y z
N MET A 1 37.03 -17.96 20.90
CA MET A 1 36.56 -16.85 21.76
C MET A 1 35.69 -15.96 20.91
N PRO A 2 34.43 -15.66 21.27
CA PRO A 2 33.61 -14.75 20.49
C PRO A 2 34.27 -13.36 20.52
N GLN A 3 34.86 -12.96 19.40
CA GLN A 3 35.42 -11.62 19.27
C GLN A 3 34.27 -10.63 19.30
N ARG A 4 34.36 -9.63 20.18
CA ARG A 4 33.35 -8.56 20.23
C ARG A 4 33.31 -7.89 18.85
N PRO A 5 32.14 -7.76 18.22
CA PRO A 5 32.05 -7.16 16.90
C PRO A 5 32.58 -5.72 16.96
N PRO A 6 33.35 -5.27 15.95
CA PRO A 6 33.87 -3.91 15.94
C PRO A 6 32.71 -2.91 15.88
N LEU A 7 32.89 -1.78 16.57
CA LEU A 7 31.88 -0.74 16.74
C LEU A 7 31.40 -0.20 15.37
N PHE A 8 32.32 -0.04 14.42
CA PHE A 8 31.96 0.40 13.06
C PHE A 8 31.04 -0.59 12.33
N TRP A 9 31.27 -1.91 12.48
CA TRP A 9 30.42 -2.93 11.84
C TRP A 9 29.01 -2.90 12.42
N THR A 10 28.91 -2.73 13.74
CA THR A 10 27.62 -2.63 14.44
C THR A 10 26.86 -1.38 14.01
N VAL A 11 27.55 -0.24 13.89
CA VAL A 11 26.96 1.03 13.41
C VAL A 11 26.49 0.89 11.95
N SER A 12 27.34 0.36 11.06
CA SER A 12 26.97 0.16 9.65
C SER A 12 25.77 -0.78 9.51
N MET A 13 25.73 -1.86 10.29
CA MET A 13 24.62 -2.82 10.22
C MET A 13 23.32 -2.24 10.81
N GLY A 14 23.43 -1.44 11.87
CA GLY A 14 22.31 -0.64 12.38
C GLY A 14 21.78 0.34 11.34
N MET A 15 22.67 1.07 10.66
CA MET A 15 22.30 2.06 9.64
C MET A 15 21.61 1.41 8.44
N VAL A 16 22.12 0.27 7.94
CA VAL A 16 21.46 -0.51 6.88
C VAL A 16 20.10 -1.03 7.34
N THR A 17 19.99 -1.51 8.58
CA THR A 17 18.71 -1.99 9.12
C THR A 17 17.67 -0.88 9.22
N VAL A 18 18.08 0.31 9.67
CA VAL A 18 17.21 1.51 9.70
C VAL A 18 16.79 1.91 8.30
N LEU A 19 17.72 1.87 7.32
CA LEU A 19 17.41 2.19 5.93
C LEU A 19 16.41 1.19 5.32
N VAL A 20 16.61 -0.11 5.54
CA VAL A 20 15.66 -1.17 5.13
C VAL A 20 14.29 -0.91 5.76
N ALA A 21 14.25 -0.66 7.07
CA ALA A 21 13.00 -0.39 7.76
C ALA A 21 12.29 0.86 7.21
N ALA A 22 13.04 1.92 6.91
CA ALA A 22 12.50 3.14 6.30
C ALA A 22 11.96 2.87 4.90
N CYS A 23 12.67 2.10 4.06
CA CYS A 23 12.20 1.69 2.74
C CYS A 23 10.94 0.83 2.83
N CYS A 24 10.90 -0.15 3.74
CA CYS A 24 9.72 -0.99 3.97
C CYS A 24 8.53 -0.13 4.43
N LEU A 25 8.74 0.80 5.37
CA LEU A 25 7.70 1.70 5.84
C LEU A 25 7.18 2.61 4.72
N TRP A 26 8.08 3.14 3.88
CA TRP A 26 7.72 3.96 2.73
C TRP A 26 6.85 3.18 1.73
N VAL A 27 7.23 1.94 1.40
CA VAL A 27 6.44 1.09 0.51
C VAL A 27 5.07 0.79 1.10
N LEU A 28 4.99 0.45 2.39
CA LEU A 28 3.72 0.22 3.07
C LEU A 28 2.84 1.47 3.10
N TRP A 29 3.44 2.65 3.26
CA TRP A 29 2.74 3.94 3.24
C TRP A 29 2.18 4.29 1.86
N GLU A 30 2.96 4.08 0.80
CA GLU A 30 2.48 4.28 -0.58
C GLU A 30 1.34 3.31 -0.89
N TYR A 31 1.45 2.04 -0.50
CA TYR A 31 0.37 1.04 -0.61
C TYR A 31 -0.90 1.44 0.16
N ALA A 32 -0.75 2.04 1.35
CA ALA A 32 -1.87 2.50 2.15
C ALA A 32 -2.55 3.77 1.60
N SER A 33 -1.81 4.63 0.88
CA SER A 33 -2.27 5.96 0.48
C SER A 33 -2.67 6.11 -0.99
N ARG A 34 -2.04 5.37 -1.91
CA ARG A 34 -2.30 5.51 -3.35
C ARG A 34 -3.13 4.40 -3.97
N GLY A 35 -3.15 3.19 -3.40
CA GLY A 35 -3.85 2.06 -4.02
C GLY A 35 -3.21 1.53 -5.32
N ASP A 36 -2.24 2.25 -5.92
CA ASP A 36 -1.46 1.83 -7.08
C ASP A 36 -0.41 0.77 -6.70
N GLN A 37 -0.67 -0.48 -7.10
CA GLN A 37 0.19 -1.60 -6.77
C GLN A 37 1.43 -1.67 -7.68
N LEU A 38 1.35 -1.17 -8.92
CA LEU A 38 2.39 -1.40 -9.93
C LEU A 38 3.59 -0.48 -9.74
N SER A 39 3.36 0.83 -9.57
CA SER A 39 4.44 1.79 -9.32
C SER A 39 5.14 1.50 -7.99
N ALA A 40 4.36 1.13 -6.97
CA ALA A 40 4.89 0.75 -5.67
C ALA A 40 5.66 -0.58 -5.70
N LEU A 41 5.24 -1.56 -6.52
CA LEU A 41 6.00 -2.81 -6.74
C LEU A 41 7.27 -2.59 -7.55
N LEU A 42 7.24 -1.76 -8.58
CA LEU A 42 8.41 -1.50 -9.42
C LEU A 42 9.46 -0.71 -8.64
N LEU A 43 9.10 0.45 -8.06
CA LEU A 43 10.05 1.26 -7.29
C LEU A 43 10.45 0.57 -5.97
N GLY A 44 9.48 0.02 -5.25
CA GLY A 44 9.72 -0.69 -3.99
C GLY A 44 10.51 -1.99 -4.20
N GLY A 45 10.21 -2.73 -5.27
CA GLY A 45 10.89 -3.98 -5.62
C GLY A 45 12.36 -3.76 -5.96
N TRP A 46 12.68 -2.78 -6.82
CA TRP A 46 14.08 -2.46 -7.14
C TRP A 46 14.85 -1.95 -5.92
N ALA A 47 14.24 -1.10 -5.10
CA ALA A 47 14.84 -0.65 -3.84
C ALA A 47 15.12 -1.83 -2.91
N LEU A 48 14.16 -2.76 -2.75
CA LEU A 48 14.32 -3.97 -1.93
C LEU A 48 15.39 -4.91 -2.47
N VAL A 49 15.52 -5.06 -3.79
CA VAL A 49 16.58 -5.88 -4.40
C VAL A 49 17.95 -5.28 -4.13
N ILE A 50 18.12 -3.97 -4.32
CA ILE A 50 19.40 -3.29 -4.11
C ILE A 50 19.77 -3.30 -2.62
N THR A 51 18.85 -2.88 -1.75
CA THR A 51 19.11 -2.82 -0.30
C THR A 51 19.24 -4.22 0.31
N GLY A 52 18.45 -5.19 -0.15
CA GLY A 52 18.57 -6.59 0.23
C GLY A 52 19.91 -7.21 -0.20
N GLY A 53 20.38 -6.92 -1.42
CA GLY A 53 21.68 -7.38 -1.90
C GLY A 53 22.85 -6.81 -1.08
N ILE A 54 22.82 -5.50 -0.80
CA ILE A 54 23.81 -4.85 0.08
C ILE A 54 23.78 -5.47 1.49
N TRP A 55 22.58 -5.72 2.02
CA TRP A 55 22.41 -6.33 3.32
C TRP A 55 22.98 -7.76 3.38
N VAL A 56 22.73 -8.60 2.37
CA VAL A 56 23.27 -9.97 2.30
C VAL A 56 24.80 -9.93 2.29
N ALA A 57 25.41 -9.02 1.54
CA ALA A 57 26.87 -8.89 1.50
C ALA A 57 27.46 -8.56 2.89
N VAL A 58 26.84 -7.61 3.62
CA VAL A 58 27.28 -7.22 4.98
C VAL A 58 27.01 -8.31 6.01
N ALA A 59 25.87 -9.00 5.90
CA ALA A 59 25.49 -10.10 6.79
C ALA A 59 26.41 -11.32 6.62
N VAL A 60 26.70 -11.73 5.40
CA VAL A 60 27.61 -12.86 5.11
C VAL A 60 29.01 -12.52 5.59
N ALA A 61 29.51 -11.32 5.33
CA ALA A 61 30.81 -10.87 5.84
C ALA A 61 30.86 -10.90 7.38
N GLY A 62 29.78 -10.45 8.05
CA GLY A 62 29.72 -10.39 9.51
C GLY A 62 29.54 -11.75 10.19
N VAL A 63 28.75 -12.66 9.62
CA VAL A 63 28.58 -14.03 10.13
C VAL A 63 29.89 -14.80 9.99
N ASN A 64 30.56 -14.68 8.83
CA ASN A 64 31.79 -15.42 8.55
C ASN A 64 33.00 -14.88 9.34
N ALA A 65 33.07 -13.56 9.57
CA ALA A 65 34.16 -12.94 10.31
C ALA A 65 33.99 -12.92 11.85
N TYR A 66 32.76 -12.79 12.36
CA TYR A 66 32.52 -12.50 13.78
C TYR A 66 31.53 -13.44 14.49
N GLY A 67 30.89 -14.38 13.78
CA GLY A 67 29.89 -15.29 14.37
C GLY A 67 28.62 -14.59 14.90
N ALA A 68 28.40 -13.33 14.51
CA ALA A 68 27.33 -12.46 15.03
C ALA A 68 25.98 -12.69 14.32
N TRP A 69 25.51 -13.94 14.29
CA TRP A 69 24.32 -14.35 13.54
C TRP A 69 23.03 -13.65 13.99
N ARG A 70 22.86 -13.37 15.29
CA ARG A 70 21.61 -12.82 15.85
C ARG A 70 21.20 -11.48 15.25
N ILE A 71 22.15 -10.55 15.08
CA ILE A 71 21.88 -9.22 14.50
C ILE A 71 21.60 -9.34 12.99
N SER A 72 22.26 -10.31 12.34
CA SER A 72 22.03 -10.66 10.95
C SER A 72 20.70 -11.36 10.68
N VAL A 73 19.83 -11.66 11.66
CA VAL A 73 18.49 -12.20 11.35
C VAL A 73 17.42 -11.11 11.35
N VAL A 74 17.68 -9.95 11.98
CA VAL A 74 16.63 -8.93 12.21
C VAL A 74 16.08 -8.36 10.90
N ALA A 75 16.94 -7.96 9.97
CA ALA A 75 16.49 -7.36 8.71
C ALA A 75 15.72 -8.31 7.79
N PRO A 76 16.13 -9.58 7.55
CA PRO A 76 15.33 -10.50 6.75
C PRO A 76 14.00 -10.81 7.44
N LEU A 77 13.96 -10.82 8.77
CA LEU A 77 12.70 -10.99 9.51
C LEU A 77 11.76 -9.80 9.29
N LEU A 78 12.29 -8.56 9.30
CA LEU A 78 11.52 -7.35 8.94
C LEU A 78 11.06 -7.37 7.48
N PHE A 79 11.89 -7.85 6.56
CA PHE A 79 11.54 -7.99 5.15
C PHE A 79 10.39 -9.00 4.97
N VAL A 80 10.53 -10.20 5.54
CA VAL A 80 9.51 -11.25 5.48
C VAL A 80 8.22 -10.76 6.13
N LEU A 81 8.30 -10.07 7.26
CA LEU A 81 7.14 -9.46 7.92
C LEU A 81 6.47 -8.44 7.00
N SER A 82 7.22 -7.54 6.36
CA SER A 82 6.68 -6.54 5.46
C SER A 82 5.98 -7.16 4.25
N VAL A 83 6.58 -8.21 3.66
CA VAL A 83 5.96 -8.98 2.56
C VAL A 83 4.69 -9.68 3.04
N ALA A 84 4.67 -10.25 4.23
CA ALA A 84 3.47 -10.86 4.81
C ALA A 84 2.36 -9.83 5.05
N LEU A 85 2.69 -8.61 5.51
CA LEU A 85 1.72 -7.52 5.63
C LEU A 85 1.14 -7.11 4.28
N LEU A 86 1.97 -7.02 3.23
CA LEU A 86 1.52 -6.72 1.88
C LEU A 86 0.58 -7.82 1.35
N TYR A 87 0.95 -9.10 1.54
CA TYR A 87 0.14 -10.23 1.08
C TYR A 87 -1.23 -10.29 1.76
N THR A 88 -1.31 -9.92 3.04
CA THR A 88 -2.57 -9.90 3.80
C THR A 88 -3.45 -8.68 3.49
N GLY A 89 -2.96 -7.70 2.72
CA GLY A 89 -3.67 -6.45 2.46
C GLY A 89 -3.85 -5.58 3.71
N ALA A 90 -3.09 -5.83 4.77
CA ALA A 90 -3.18 -5.07 6.02
C ALA A 90 -2.98 -3.55 5.84
N PRO A 91 -2.03 -3.06 5.00
CA PRO A 91 -1.85 -1.64 4.76
C PRO A 91 -3.09 -0.96 4.17
N GLN A 92 -3.79 -1.65 3.27
CA GLN A 92 -5.03 -1.14 2.64
C GLN A 92 -6.15 -1.00 3.68
N ARG A 93 -6.28 -1.97 4.59
CA ARG A 93 -7.24 -1.89 5.71
C ARG A 93 -6.93 -0.73 6.66
N VAL A 94 -5.64 -0.50 6.96
CA VAL A 94 -5.23 0.63 7.79
C VAL A 94 -5.50 1.96 7.09
N GLY A 95 -5.18 2.07 5.80
CA GLY A 95 -5.50 3.24 4.98
C GLY A 95 -7.00 3.55 4.96
N TRP A 96 -7.82 2.50 4.83
CA TRP A 96 -9.28 2.59 4.92
C TRP A 96 -9.74 3.11 6.27
N LEU A 97 -9.32 2.46 7.37
CA LEU A 97 -9.71 2.83 8.74
C LEU A 97 -9.37 4.29 9.06
N LEU A 98 -8.18 4.75 8.64
CA LEU A 98 -7.74 6.12 8.86
C LEU A 98 -8.49 7.14 8.00
N SER A 99 -8.93 6.75 6.79
CA SER A 99 -9.62 7.65 5.85
C SER A 99 -11.14 7.63 5.99
N ARG A 100 -11.71 6.60 6.62
CA ARG A 100 -13.15 6.37 6.74
C ARG A 100 -13.91 7.59 7.24
N SER A 101 -13.48 8.19 8.34
CA SER A 101 -14.16 9.36 8.92
C SER A 101 -14.15 10.61 8.01
N ALA A 102 -13.15 10.73 7.14
CA ALA A 102 -13.10 11.81 6.14
C ALA A 102 -14.01 11.49 4.95
N LEU A 103 -14.02 10.22 4.52
CA LEU A 103 -14.89 9.72 3.45
C LEU A 103 -16.38 9.78 3.85
N ASP A 104 -16.74 9.39 5.08
CA ASP A 104 -18.11 9.49 5.58
C ASP A 104 -18.62 10.95 5.58
N ARG A 105 -17.75 11.90 5.93
CA ARG A 105 -18.09 13.34 5.86
C ARG A 105 -18.28 13.83 4.44
N ALA A 106 -17.48 13.34 3.50
CA ALA A 106 -17.62 13.69 2.08
C ALA A 106 -18.86 13.02 1.47
N ALA A 107 -19.18 11.80 1.87
CA ALA A 107 -20.37 11.06 1.47
C ALA A 107 -21.66 11.61 2.10
N ALA A 108 -21.59 12.38 3.18
CA ALA A 108 -22.76 13.04 3.73
C ALA A 108 -23.30 14.15 2.80
N THR A 109 -22.41 14.80 2.03
CA THR A 109 -22.79 15.90 1.13
C THR A 109 -22.91 15.46 -0.33
N CYS A 110 -22.21 14.39 -0.74
CA CYS A 110 -22.18 13.85 -2.11
C CYS A 110 -22.19 14.92 -3.18
N THR A 111 -21.34 15.92 -2.99
CA THR A 111 -21.24 17.02 -3.91
C THR A 111 -20.35 16.56 -5.05
N ASP A 112 -20.84 16.68 -6.28
CA ASP A 112 -20.02 16.44 -7.46
C ASP A 112 -18.84 17.43 -7.42
N VAL A 113 -17.63 16.88 -7.43
CA VAL A 113 -16.39 17.65 -7.39
C VAL A 113 -15.47 17.07 -8.44
N ASP A 114 -14.98 17.94 -9.29
CA ASP A 114 -13.94 17.63 -10.27
C ASP A 114 -12.62 18.26 -9.83
N GLY A 115 -11.55 17.48 -9.83
CA GLY A 115 -10.19 17.93 -9.57
C GLY A 115 -9.56 17.29 -8.33
N LEU A 116 -8.24 17.08 -8.45
CA LEU A 116 -7.40 16.40 -7.47
C LEU A 116 -7.54 17.01 -6.06
N ARG A 117 -8.11 16.23 -5.12
CA ARG A 117 -8.26 16.61 -3.71
C ARG A 117 -7.91 15.46 -2.80
N ARG A 118 -7.32 15.79 -1.65
CA ARG A 118 -7.01 14.79 -0.61
C ARG A 118 -8.20 14.62 0.34
N VAL A 119 -8.69 13.38 0.48
CA VAL A 119 -9.73 13.00 1.44
C VAL A 119 -9.17 11.90 2.34
N GLY A 120 -8.77 12.27 3.56
CA GLY A 120 -8.03 11.37 4.45
C GLY A 120 -6.62 11.08 3.92
N LEU A 121 -6.23 9.80 3.83
CA LEU A 121 -4.97 9.40 3.19
C LEU A 121 -5.07 9.33 1.67
N TYR A 122 -6.26 9.20 1.11
CA TYR A 122 -6.49 9.00 -0.31
C TYR A 122 -6.49 10.33 -1.08
N ARG A 123 -5.95 10.29 -2.30
CA ARG A 123 -6.13 11.35 -3.28
C ARG A 123 -7.30 10.95 -4.18
N ILE A 124 -8.35 11.76 -4.15
CA ILE A 124 -9.57 11.60 -4.94
C ILE A 124 -9.46 12.55 -6.12
N ASP A 125 -9.67 12.04 -7.33
CA ASP A 125 -9.65 12.83 -8.56
C ASP A 125 -11.01 13.49 -8.82
N HIS A 126 -12.08 12.72 -8.65
CA HIS A 126 -13.44 13.21 -8.80
C HIS A 126 -14.42 12.45 -7.93
N VAL A 127 -15.51 13.14 -7.58
CA VAL A 127 -16.68 12.58 -6.88
C VAL A 127 -17.87 12.71 -7.80
N ARG A 128 -18.61 11.62 -8.00
CA ARG A 128 -19.81 11.60 -8.84
C ARG A 128 -20.99 11.03 -8.06
N THR A 129 -22.13 11.68 -8.19
CA THR A 129 -23.41 11.17 -7.69
C THR A 129 -23.91 10.07 -8.63
N ILE A 130 -24.40 8.98 -8.07
CA ILE A 130 -25.04 7.87 -8.77
C ILE A 130 -26.44 7.65 -8.18
N ASP A 131 -27.31 6.93 -8.89
CA ASP A 131 -28.73 6.77 -8.54
C ASP A 131 -28.99 6.34 -7.09
N GLN A 132 -28.07 5.57 -6.49
CA GLN A 132 -28.21 5.00 -5.15
C GLN A 132 -27.11 5.46 -4.19
N GLY A 133 -26.36 6.51 -4.51
CA GLY A 133 -25.22 6.90 -3.72
C GLY A 133 -24.19 7.73 -4.48
N CYS A 134 -22.92 7.50 -4.20
CA CYS A 134 -21.84 8.40 -4.66
C CYS A 134 -20.55 7.60 -4.85
N THR A 135 -19.80 7.88 -5.91
CA THR A 135 -18.49 7.28 -6.19
C THR A 135 -17.38 8.28 -5.95
N PHE A 136 -16.27 7.78 -5.43
CA PHE A 136 -15.03 8.49 -5.14
C PHE A 136 -13.92 7.80 -5.93
N SER A 137 -13.50 8.40 -7.03
CA SER A 137 -12.42 7.87 -7.86
C SER A 137 -11.07 8.32 -7.30
N LEU A 138 -10.16 7.37 -7.10
CA LEU A 138 -8.80 7.65 -6.67
C LEU A 138 -8.00 8.24 -7.84
N ALA A 139 -7.17 9.23 -7.54
CA ALA A 139 -6.20 9.76 -8.50
C ALA A 139 -5.01 8.81 -8.62
N GLU A 140 -4.47 8.68 -9.84
CA GLU A 140 -3.35 7.78 -10.15
C GLU A 140 -3.68 6.31 -9.85
N SER A 141 -4.95 5.89 -9.98
CA SER A 141 -5.30 4.49 -9.81
C SER A 141 -4.77 3.67 -10.98
N GLY A 142 -3.84 2.77 -10.68
CA GLY A 142 -3.21 1.87 -11.64
C GLY A 142 -3.77 0.45 -11.49
N PHE A 143 -2.88 -0.51 -11.30
CA PHE A 143 -3.30 -1.88 -10.97
C PHE A 143 -3.75 -1.90 -9.50
N GLY A 144 -5.05 -1.97 -9.21
CA GLY A 144 -5.53 -1.99 -7.83
C GLY A 144 -6.99 -1.61 -7.64
N ILE A 145 -7.25 -0.83 -6.58
CA ILE A 145 -8.57 -0.24 -6.29
C ILE A 145 -8.60 1.11 -7.01
N ASP A 146 -9.58 1.31 -7.89
CA ASP A 146 -9.78 2.56 -8.62
C ASP A 146 -10.65 3.56 -7.89
N GLY A 147 -11.50 3.07 -6.98
CA GLY A 147 -12.32 3.97 -6.18
C GLY A 147 -13.10 3.28 -5.09
N PHE A 148 -13.79 4.12 -4.33
CA PHE A 148 -14.77 3.72 -3.33
C PHE A 148 -16.14 4.22 -3.73
N ALA A 149 -17.17 3.43 -3.48
CA ALA A 149 -18.57 3.80 -3.67
C ALA A 149 -19.29 3.70 -2.33
N TYR A 150 -20.07 4.74 -2.01
CA TYR A 150 -20.97 4.77 -0.87
C TYR A 150 -22.40 4.54 -1.36
N ILE A 151 -23.02 3.45 -0.93
CA ILE A 151 -24.34 2.98 -1.39
C ILE A 151 -25.16 2.53 -0.17
N PRO A 152 -25.91 3.45 0.48
CA PRO A 152 -26.65 3.15 1.70
C PRO A 152 -27.82 2.18 1.51
N SER A 153 -28.32 2.00 0.29
CA SER A 153 -29.39 1.06 -0.06
C SER A 153 -28.94 -0.42 -0.11
N GLY A 154 -27.65 -0.71 0.01
CA GLY A 154 -27.09 -2.07 0.17
C GLY A 154 -27.01 -2.92 -1.10
N GLU A 155 -27.71 -2.56 -2.18
CA GLU A 155 -27.60 -3.23 -3.47
C GLU A 155 -26.78 -2.35 -4.43
N PRO A 156 -25.54 -2.71 -4.78
CA PRO A 156 -24.79 -1.95 -5.76
C PRO A 156 -25.48 -2.02 -7.13
N PRO A 157 -25.50 -0.91 -7.91
CA PRO A 157 -25.99 -0.95 -9.29
C PRO A 157 -25.29 -2.07 -10.06
N ARG A 158 -26.07 -2.90 -10.76
CA ARG A 158 -25.51 -3.86 -11.71
C ARG A 158 -24.72 -3.06 -12.73
N LEU A 159 -23.41 -3.28 -12.79
CA LEU A 159 -22.60 -2.62 -13.80
C LEU A 159 -23.14 -2.95 -15.19
N PRO A 160 -23.01 -2.02 -16.16
CA PRO A 160 -23.44 -2.26 -17.52
C PRO A 160 -22.83 -3.57 -18.07
N PRO A 161 -23.51 -4.27 -19.00
CA PRO A 161 -23.07 -5.58 -19.51
C PRO A 161 -21.66 -5.60 -20.13
N ASN A 162 -21.14 -4.41 -20.45
CA ASN A 162 -19.86 -4.17 -21.11
C ASN A 162 -18.73 -3.93 -20.10
N ALA A 163 -19.05 -3.93 -18.81
CA ALA A 163 -18.11 -3.78 -17.71
C ALA A 163 -17.18 -5.00 -17.67
N SER A 164 -15.87 -4.76 -17.69
CA SER A 164 -14.88 -5.82 -17.78
C SER A 164 -14.89 -6.73 -16.55
N ALA A 165 -14.30 -7.92 -16.61
CA ALA A 165 -14.34 -8.89 -15.50
C ALA A 165 -13.75 -8.38 -14.15
N GLY A 166 -13.06 -7.22 -14.15
CA GLY A 166 -12.50 -6.54 -12.97
C GLY A 166 -13.48 -5.60 -12.24
N ASP A 167 -14.56 -5.24 -12.90
CA ASP A 167 -15.47 -4.13 -12.58
C ASP A 167 -16.49 -4.51 -11.47
N ARG A 168 -16.07 -5.29 -10.48
CA ARG A 168 -16.96 -5.75 -9.39
C ARG A 168 -16.78 -4.89 -8.16
N TYR A 169 -17.89 -4.33 -7.67
CA TYR A 169 -17.98 -3.77 -6.33
C TYR A 169 -17.69 -4.87 -5.30
N ARG A 170 -16.59 -4.73 -4.57
CA ARG A 170 -16.27 -5.56 -3.41
C ARG A 170 -16.73 -4.82 -2.17
N HIS A 171 -17.56 -5.47 -1.36
CA HIS A 171 -17.98 -4.91 -0.07
C HIS A 171 -16.75 -4.70 0.83
N VAL A 172 -16.67 -3.50 1.42
CA VAL A 172 -15.60 -3.14 2.36
C VAL A 172 -16.16 -3.17 3.76
N GLU A 173 -17.11 -2.28 4.06
CA GLU A 173 -17.73 -2.17 5.38
C GLU A 173 -19.00 -1.32 5.33
N GLY A 174 -20.08 -1.78 5.98
CA GLY A 174 -21.34 -1.03 6.01
C GLY A 174 -21.88 -0.76 4.60
N ALA A 175 -22.10 0.51 4.26
CA ALA A 175 -22.56 0.97 2.95
C ALA A 175 -21.42 1.22 1.95
N TRP A 176 -20.17 0.87 2.29
CA TRP A 176 -19.01 1.14 1.44
C TRP A 176 -18.57 -0.07 0.62
N TYR A 177 -18.28 0.19 -0.64
CA TYR A 177 -17.79 -0.76 -1.62
C TYR A 177 -16.53 -0.21 -2.29
N SER A 178 -15.58 -1.06 -2.64
CA SER A 178 -14.42 -0.70 -3.48
C SER A 178 -14.61 -1.27 -4.88
N TYR A 179 -14.21 -0.54 -5.92
CA TYR A 179 -14.23 -1.04 -7.30
C TYR A 179 -12.84 -0.91 -7.95
N ALA A 180 -12.64 -1.71 -8.99
CA ALA A 180 -11.43 -1.75 -9.80
C ALA A 180 -11.81 -1.78 -11.29
N SER A 181 -11.77 -0.64 -11.96
CA SER A 181 -11.84 -0.54 -13.42
C SER A 181 -10.46 -0.84 -14.02
N PHE A 182 -10.22 -2.10 -14.38
CA PHE A 182 -8.98 -2.53 -15.07
C PHE A 182 -8.76 -1.84 -16.44
N LEU A 183 -9.75 -1.13 -16.97
CA LEU A 183 -9.77 -0.54 -18.31
C LEU A 183 -9.74 0.99 -18.25
N ASP A 184 -8.55 1.56 -18.07
CA ASP A 184 -8.19 2.87 -18.66
C ASP A 184 -6.83 2.82 -19.40
N LEU A 185 -6.25 1.62 -19.59
CA LEU A 185 -5.01 1.42 -20.36
C LEU A 185 -5.23 1.19 -21.87
N ALA A 186 -6.42 1.49 -22.40
CA ALA A 186 -6.75 1.24 -23.81
C ALA A 186 -7.52 2.39 -24.51
N ALA A 187 -7.28 3.64 -24.10
CA ALA A 187 -7.71 4.83 -24.84
C ALA A 187 -6.50 5.68 -25.26
#